data_AF-A0A438HL88-F1
#
_entry.id   AF-A0A438HL88-F1
#
_cell.length_a   1.000
_cell.length_b   1.000
_cell.length_c   1.000
_cell.angle_alpha   90.00
_cell.angle_beta   90.00
_cell.angle_gamma   90.00
#
_symmetry.space_group_name_H-M   'P 1'
#
loop_
_entity.id
_entity.type
_entity.pdbx_description
1 polymer ?
#
loop_
_entity_poly.entity_id
_entity_poly.type
_entity_poly.pdbx_seq_one_letter_code
_entity_poly.pdbx_strand_id
1 'polypeptide(L)'
;MHWTSQNGWINQEAEASYEKMLELQKQPVPEGGQALKEAEICVQVLGSRSGYIKGLGHGPRPPSSSSKSTHKSHREIELENELKATRELLQSQETRIQHQQSQIAQLASFVSEMRQHMHIPGSSSRSSSPLDDTPLMDS
;
A
#
# COMPACT_ATOMS: atom_id res chain seq x y z
N MET A 1 3.89 -37.53 3.43
CA MET A 1 5.08 -38.28 3.00
C MET A 1 6.05 -38.29 4.17
N HIS A 2 6.06 -39.35 4.98
CA HIS A 2 7.02 -39.49 6.07
C HIS A 2 7.61 -40.89 6.03
N TRP A 3 8.94 -40.97 6.10
CA TRP A 3 9.71 -42.21 6.15
C TRP A 3 10.61 -42.18 7.38
N THR A 4 10.73 -43.33 8.04
CA THR A 4 11.67 -43.53 9.15
C THR A 4 12.47 -44.81 8.92
N SER A 5 13.72 -44.86 9.40
CA SER A 5 14.57 -46.04 9.26
C SER A 5 14.12 -47.25 10.08
N GLN A 6 13.32 -47.02 11.14
CA GLN A 6 12.83 -48.07 12.03
C GLN A 6 11.52 -48.69 11.55
N ASN A 7 10.61 -47.89 11.00
CA ASN A 7 9.25 -48.32 10.65
C ASN A 7 8.93 -48.18 9.15
N GLY A 8 9.86 -47.67 8.34
CA GLY A 8 9.65 -47.45 6.91
C GLY A 8 8.66 -46.31 6.63
N TRP A 9 7.84 -46.49 5.60
CA TRP A 9 6.81 -45.55 5.21
C TRP A 9 5.65 -45.53 6.19
N ILE A 10 5.12 -44.32 6.47
CA ILE A 10 3.99 -44.14 7.38
C ILE A 10 2.69 -44.82 6.89
N ASN A 11 2.52 -44.95 5.58
CA ASN A 11 1.42 -45.65 4.94
C ASN A 11 1.80 -46.07 3.50
N GLN A 12 1.03 -46.98 2.92
CA GLN A 12 1.25 -47.46 1.55
C GLN A 12 1.09 -46.35 0.51
N GLU A 13 0.22 -45.36 0.76
CA GLU A 13 0.06 -44.23 -0.14
C GLU A 13 1.32 -43.35 -0.22
N ALA A 14 2.06 -43.22 0.89
CA ALA A 14 3.32 -42.49 0.90
C ALA A 14 4.42 -43.23 0.13
N GLU A 15 4.50 -44.55 0.28
CA GLU A 15 5.40 -45.41 -0.49
C GLU A 15 5.10 -45.34 -1.99
N ALA A 16 3.85 -45.58 -2.38
CA ALA A 16 3.42 -45.54 -3.78
C ALA A 16 3.64 -44.16 -4.42
N SER A 17 3.44 -43.07 -3.66
CA SER A 17 3.72 -41.72 -4.14
C SER A 17 5.21 -41.50 -4.37
N TYR A 18 6.06 -41.98 -3.45
CA TYR A 18 7.51 -41.89 -3.63
C TYR A 18 8.00 -42.71 -4.83
N GLU A 19 7.50 -43.93 -5.01
CA GLU A 19 7.80 -44.75 -6.19
C GLU A 19 7.39 -44.05 -7.48
N LYS A 20 6.20 -43.44 -7.50
CA LYS A 20 5.73 -42.65 -8.64
C LYS A 20 6.62 -41.43 -8.93
N MET A 21 7.17 -40.77 -7.92
CA MET A 21 8.15 -39.69 -8.12
C MET A 21 9.43 -40.21 -8.78
N LEU A 22 9.94 -41.36 -8.33
CA LEU A 22 11.12 -42.02 -8.91
C LEU A 22 10.89 -42.44 -10.37
N GLU A 23 9.71 -42.95 -10.70
CA GLU A 23 9.35 -43.28 -12.08
C GLU A 23 9.36 -42.05 -12.98
N LEU A 24 8.72 -40.96 -12.55
CA LEU A 24 8.70 -39.68 -13.28
C LEU A 24 10.10 -39.09 -13.46
N GLN A 25 10.97 -39.21 -12.45
CA GLN A 25 12.35 -38.73 -12.54
C GLN A 25 13.20 -39.53 -13.53
N LYS A 26 12.89 -40.82 -13.72
CA LYS A 26 13.58 -41.72 -14.65
C LYS A 26 13.06 -41.61 -16.09
N GLN A 27 11.97 -40.90 -16.34
CA GLN A 27 11.43 -40.78 -17.68
C GLN A 27 12.40 -40.02 -18.60
N PRO A 28 12.60 -40.51 -19.84
CA PRO A 28 13.45 -39.83 -20.80
C PRO A 28 12.87 -38.46 -21.13
N VAL A 29 13.76 -37.47 -21.31
CA VAL A 29 13.36 -36.13 -21.74
C VAL A 29 12.77 -36.23 -23.15
N PRO A 30 11.54 -35.74 -23.40
CA PRO A 30 10.97 -35.74 -24.74
C PRO A 30 11.85 -34.93 -25.69
N GLU A 31 11.93 -35.35 -26.96
CA GLU A 31 12.82 -34.76 -27.94
C GLU A 31 12.50 -33.26 -28.13
N GLY A 32 13.45 -32.39 -27.76
CA GLY A 32 13.28 -30.93 -27.78
C GLY A 32 12.68 -30.30 -26.50
N GLY A 33 12.43 -31.09 -25.44
CA GLY A 33 11.89 -30.62 -24.16
C GLY A 33 12.94 -30.46 -23.05
N GLN A 34 12.50 -29.94 -21.89
CA GLN A 34 13.26 -29.98 -20.64
C GLN A 34 12.80 -31.17 -19.78
N ALA A 35 13.74 -31.75 -19.01
CA ALA A 35 13.39 -32.73 -17.98
C ALA A 35 12.45 -32.10 -16.95
N LEU A 36 11.53 -32.89 -16.38
CA LEU A 36 10.69 -32.43 -15.29
C LEU A 36 11.55 -32.05 -14.09
N LYS A 37 11.32 -30.84 -13.55
CA LYS A 37 11.96 -30.40 -12.31
C LYS A 37 11.34 -31.11 -11.13
N GLU A 38 12.11 -31.31 -10.06
CA GLU A 38 11.64 -31.95 -8.83
C GLU A 38 10.35 -31.32 -8.28
N ALA A 39 10.22 -30.00 -8.37
CA ALA A 39 9.02 -29.28 -7.95
C ALA A 39 7.79 -29.65 -8.80
N GLU A 40 7.96 -29.84 -10.11
CA GLU A 40 6.89 -30.22 -11.03
C GLU A 40 6.47 -31.67 -10.78
N ILE A 41 7.44 -32.56 -10.53
CA ILE A 41 7.20 -33.95 -10.13
C ILE A 41 6.43 -33.99 -8.80
N CYS A 42 6.83 -33.18 -7.81
CA CYS A 42 6.13 -33.07 -6.53
C CYS A 42 4.68 -32.64 -6.72
N VAL A 43 4.44 -31.63 -7.56
CA VAL A 43 3.08 -31.15 -7.85
C VAL A 43 2.24 -32.20 -8.58
N GLN A 44 2.80 -32.95 -9.53
CA GLN A 44 2.08 -34.00 -10.24
C GLN A 44 1.69 -35.18 -9.32
N VAL A 45 2.56 -35.54 -8.39
CA VAL A 45 2.33 -36.69 -7.49
C VAL A 45 1.51 -36.31 -6.27
N LEU A 46 1.88 -35.21 -5.58
CA LEU A 46 1.25 -34.78 -4.32
C LEU A 46 0.07 -33.83 -4.54
N GLY A 47 -0.09 -33.28 -5.74
CA GLY A 47 -1.05 -32.25 -6.05
C GLY A 47 -0.56 -30.84 -5.67
N SER A 48 -1.18 -29.83 -6.29
CA SER A 48 -1.05 -28.44 -5.86
C SER A 48 -2.05 -28.15 -4.75
N ARG A 49 -1.58 -27.68 -3.59
CA ARG A 49 -2.49 -27.15 -2.56
C ARG A 49 -2.71 -25.66 -2.78
N SER A 50 -3.85 -25.28 -3.38
CA SER A 50 -4.30 -23.89 -3.32
C SER A 50 -4.85 -23.61 -1.92
N GLY A 51 -4.10 -22.88 -1.10
CA GLY A 51 -4.56 -22.57 0.25
C GLY A 51 -3.62 -21.69 1.03
N TYR A 52 -4.20 -20.88 1.91
CA TYR A 52 -3.47 -20.03 2.84
C TYR A 52 -2.58 -20.87 3.75
N ILE A 53 -1.27 -20.63 3.72
CA ILE A 53 -0.36 -21.21 4.70
C ILE A 53 -0.44 -20.32 5.95
N LYS A 54 -1.01 -20.88 7.02
CA LYS A 54 -1.18 -20.17 8.29
C LYS A 54 0.17 -19.68 8.81
N GLY A 55 0.33 -18.36 8.94
CA GLY A 55 1.55 -17.73 9.46
C GLY A 55 2.52 -17.23 8.38
N LEU A 56 2.21 -17.39 7.08
CA LEU A 56 3.04 -16.90 5.97
C LEU A 56 2.38 -15.76 5.16
N GLY A 57 1.28 -15.18 5.64
CA GLY A 57 0.65 -14.02 5.02
C GLY A 57 1.07 -12.70 5.68
N HIS A 58 1.18 -11.63 4.89
CA HIS A 58 1.42 -10.27 5.38
C HIS A 58 0.18 -9.57 5.96
N GLY A 59 -0.96 -10.28 6.04
CA GLY A 59 -2.25 -9.71 6.44
C GLY A 59 -2.71 -10.17 7.82
N PRO A 60 -3.64 -9.43 8.44
CA PRO A 60 -4.31 -9.87 9.66
C PRO A 60 -4.88 -11.27 9.47
N ARG A 61 -4.70 -12.14 10.46
CA ARG A 61 -5.26 -13.50 10.44
C ARG A 61 -6.78 -13.40 10.24
N PRO A 62 -7.36 -13.99 9.18
CA PRO A 62 -8.81 -13.94 9.01
C PRO A 62 -9.49 -14.62 10.21
N PRO A 63 -10.65 -14.09 10.66
CA PRO A 63 -11.36 -14.67 11.79
C PRO A 63 -11.69 -16.13 11.46
N SER A 64 -11.48 -17.01 12.45
CA SER A 64 -11.88 -18.40 12.30
C SER A 64 -13.39 -18.46 12.08
N SER A 65 -13.83 -19.21 11.07
CA SER A 65 -15.24 -19.38 10.72
C SER A 65 -16.13 -19.88 11.87
N SER A 66 -15.58 -20.31 13.02
CA SER A 66 -16.34 -20.76 14.18
C SER A 66 -16.62 -19.66 15.22
N SER A 67 -16.11 -18.44 15.05
CA SER A 67 -16.34 -17.35 15.99
C SER A 67 -17.19 -16.28 15.34
N LYS A 68 -18.52 -16.45 15.41
CA LYS A 68 -19.46 -15.33 15.41
C LYS A 68 -19.24 -14.52 16.70
N SER A 69 -18.09 -13.86 16.82
CA SER A 69 -17.86 -12.90 17.90
C SER A 69 -18.45 -11.58 17.44
N THR A 70 -19.68 -11.31 17.87
CA THR A 70 -20.33 -9.99 17.77
C THR A 70 -19.66 -8.93 18.65
N HIS A 71 -18.64 -9.32 19.43
CA HIS A 71 -17.89 -8.43 20.30
C HIS A 71 -16.61 -7.97 19.62
N LYS A 72 -16.53 -6.65 19.40
CA LYS A 72 -15.31 -5.96 18.99
C LYS A 72 -14.22 -6.21 20.02
N SER A 73 -13.00 -6.42 19.55
CA SER A 73 -11.86 -6.56 20.46
C SER A 73 -11.56 -5.22 21.15
N HIS A 74 -10.97 -5.25 22.36
CA HIS A 74 -10.56 -4.01 23.06
C HIS A 74 -9.70 -3.10 22.17
N ARG A 75 -8.79 -3.70 21.39
CA ARG A 75 -7.94 -2.99 20.43
C ARG A 75 -8.73 -2.32 19.30
N GLU A 76 -9.81 -2.94 18.86
CA GLU A 76 -10.66 -2.38 17.81
C GLU A 76 -11.46 -1.18 18.31
N ILE A 77 -11.94 -1.22 19.56
CA ILE A 77 -12.61 -0.10 20.21
C ILE A 77 -11.65 1.08 20.39
N GLU A 78 -10.41 0.81 20.80
CA GLU A 78 -9.38 1.83 20.96
C GLU A 78 -9.05 2.53 19.64
N LEU A 79 -8.86 1.76 18.56
CA LEU A 79 -8.62 2.30 17.22
C LEU A 79 -9.80 3.13 16.69
N GLU A 80 -11.04 2.71 16.97
CA GLU A 80 -12.23 3.47 16.58
C GLU A 80 -12.32 4.81 17.32
N ASN A 81 -11.97 4.83 18.60
CA ASN A 81 -11.94 6.06 19.40
C ASN A 81 -10.85 7.02 18.89
N GLU A 82 -9.65 6.51 18.57
CA GLU A 82 -8.55 7.31 18.03
C GLU A 82 -8.92 7.88 16.64
N LEU A 83 -9.54 7.07 15.78
CA LEU A 83 -10.06 7.52 14.49
C LEU A 83 -11.11 8.63 14.64
N LYS A 84 -12.01 8.49 15.62
CA LYS A 84 -13.03 9.50 15.89
C LYS A 84 -12.40 10.81 16.36
N ALA A 85 -11.49 10.75 17.34
CA ALA A 85 -10.77 11.93 17.83
C ALA A 85 -9.98 12.64 16.72
N THR A 86 -9.33 11.87 15.85
CA THR A 86 -8.58 12.42 14.70
C THR A 86 -9.49 13.14 13.71
N ARG A 87 -10.68 12.60 13.44
CA ARG A 87 -11.67 13.25 12.56
C ARG A 87 -12.19 14.56 13.13
N GLU A 88 -12.51 14.58 14.42
CA GLU A 88 -12.97 15.79 15.11
C GLU A 88 -11.89 16.89 15.09
N LEU A 89 -10.63 16.51 15.31
CA LEU A 89 -9.50 17.43 15.19
C LEU A 89 -9.35 18.00 13.78
N LEU A 90 -9.49 17.16 12.73
CA LEU A 90 -9.43 17.63 11.34
C LEU A 90 -10.56 18.62 11.02
N GLN A 91 -11.79 18.33 11.44
CA GLN A 91 -12.92 19.26 11.25
C GLN A 91 -12.70 20.59 11.97
N SER A 92 -12.15 20.56 13.19
CA SER A 92 -11.81 21.78 13.93
C SER A 92 -10.73 22.59 13.22
N GLN A 93 -9.71 21.93 12.65
CA GLN A 93 -8.68 22.63 11.89
C GLN A 93 -9.22 23.22 10.58
N GLU A 94 -10.06 22.49 9.87
CA GLU A 94 -10.66 22.95 8.61
C GLU A 94 -11.51 24.20 8.82
N THR A 95 -12.36 24.21 9.84
CA THR A 95 -13.15 25.40 10.19
C THR A 95 -12.28 26.59 10.59
N ARG A 96 -11.19 26.36 11.35
CA ARG A 96 -10.23 27.41 11.70
C ARG A 96 -9.53 27.98 10.47
N ILE A 97 -9.12 27.13 9.53
CA ILE A 97 -8.47 27.55 8.28
C ILE A 97 -9.45 28.35 7.42
N GLN A 98 -10.69 27.88 7.25
CA GLN A 98 -11.72 28.61 6.52
C GLN A 98 -11.97 30.00 7.11
N HIS A 99 -12.05 30.08 8.44
CA HIS A 99 -12.20 31.37 9.13
C HIS A 99 -11.01 32.30 8.87
N GLN A 100 -9.77 31.78 8.98
CA GLN A 100 -8.56 32.55 8.68
C GLN A 100 -8.52 33.03 7.22
N GLN A 101 -8.90 32.18 6.27
CA GLN A 101 -8.99 32.54 4.85
C GLN A 101 -9.99 33.67 4.60
N SER A 102 -11.15 33.62 5.25
CA SER A 102 -12.15 34.69 5.15
C SER A 102 -11.63 36.02 5.71
N GLN A 103 -10.97 36.00 6.88
CA GLN A 103 -10.35 37.20 7.43
C GLN A 103 -9.26 37.78 6.51
N ILE A 104 -8.40 36.93 5.94
CA ILE A 104 -7.37 37.36 4.99
C ILE A 104 -8.01 37.98 3.75
N ALA A 105 -9.09 37.39 3.22
CA ALA A 105 -9.81 37.93 2.07
C ALA A 105 -10.41 39.32 2.36
N GLN A 106 -11.00 39.52 3.55
CA GLN A 106 -11.54 40.82 3.96
C GLN A 106 -10.43 41.88 4.12
N LEU A 107 -9.28 41.50 4.71
CA LEU A 107 -8.15 42.41 4.81
C LEU A 107 -7.59 42.77 3.42
N ALA A 108 -7.49 41.79 2.52
CA ALA A 108 -7.01 42.01 1.16
C ALA A 108 -7.93 42.93 0.34
N SER A 109 -9.26 42.82 0.53
CA SER A 109 -10.22 43.73 -0.11
C SER A 109 -10.07 45.15 0.44
N PHE A 110 -9.97 45.31 1.76
CA PHE A 110 -9.81 46.62 2.40
C PHE A 110 -8.52 47.32 1.94
N VAL A 111 -7.39 46.60 1.91
CA VAL A 111 -6.11 47.13 1.41
C VAL A 111 -6.21 47.51 -0.07
N SER A 112 -6.92 46.73 -0.87
CA SER A 112 -7.12 47.04 -2.30
C SER A 112 -7.98 48.29 -2.51
N GLU A 113 -9.02 48.47 -1.71
CA GLU A 113 -9.89 49.66 -1.74
C GLU A 113 -9.14 50.93 -1.33
N MET A 114 -8.37 50.87 -0.23
CA MET A 114 -7.48 51.97 0.18
C MET A 114 -6.49 52.35 -0.93
N ARG A 115 -5.91 51.35 -1.61
CA ARG A 115 -4.98 51.58 -2.72
C ARG A 115 -5.66 52.26 -3.92
N GLN A 116 -6.92 51.92 -4.22
CA GLN A 116 -7.67 52.61 -5.27
C GLN A 116 -7.95 54.08 -4.93
N HIS A 117 -8.31 54.38 -3.68
CA HIS A 117 -8.57 55.74 -3.24
C HIS A 117 -7.32 56.64 -3.17
N MET A 118 -6.13 56.06 -3.01
CA MET A 118 -4.85 56.79 -3.07
C MET A 118 -4.29 56.98 -4.49
N HIS A 119 -4.88 56.35 -5.52
CA HIS A 119 -4.44 56.51 -6.91
C HIS A 119 -5.08 57.77 -7.53
N ILE A 120 -4.34 58.88 -7.55
CA ILE A 120 -4.77 60.16 -8.13
C ILE A 120 -4.97 59.98 -9.65
N PRO A 121 -6.16 60.26 -10.24
CA PRO A 121 -6.34 60.32 -11.68
C PRO A 121 -5.71 61.63 -12.18
N GLY A 122 -4.41 61.61 -12.46
CA GLY A 122 -3.70 62.80 -12.92
C GLY A 122 -2.18 62.68 -13.09
N SER A 123 -1.52 61.63 -12.60
CA SER A 123 -0.09 61.44 -12.89
C SER A 123 0.12 60.69 -14.21
N SER A 124 -0.24 61.34 -15.32
CA SER A 124 0.35 60.99 -16.62
C SER A 124 1.83 61.38 -16.60
N SER A 125 2.67 60.35 -16.59
CA SER A 125 4.01 60.23 -17.18
C SER A 125 4.85 61.48 -17.43
N ARG A 126 6.07 61.51 -16.88
CA ARG A 126 7.25 62.04 -17.60
C ARG A 126 8.60 61.60 -17.01
N SER A 127 9.52 61.34 -17.95
CA SER A 127 10.99 61.06 -17.88
C SER A 127 11.42 59.71 -17.29
N SER A 128 11.86 58.73 -18.10
CA SER A 128 13.21 58.57 -18.72
C SER A 128 14.26 58.20 -17.66
N SER A 129 14.94 57.04 -17.68
CA SER A 129 15.68 56.42 -18.80
C SER A 129 15.96 54.91 -18.56
N PRO A 130 16.28 54.13 -19.62
CA PRO A 130 16.78 52.76 -19.52
C PRO A 130 18.30 52.73 -19.40
N LEU A 131 18.86 51.86 -18.56
CA LEU A 131 20.29 51.53 -18.55
C LEU A 131 20.46 50.02 -18.37
N ASP A 132 20.81 49.41 -19.50
CA ASP A 132 21.54 48.18 -19.80
C ASP A 132 21.84 47.15 -18.69
N ASP A 133 21.45 45.92 -19.04
CA ASP A 133 22.24 44.68 -19.08
C ASP A 133 23.35 44.45 -18.05
N THR A 134 23.21 43.33 -17.32
CA THR A 134 24.14 42.19 -17.46
C THR A 134 23.55 40.93 -16.83
N PRO A 135 23.51 39.78 -17.53
CA PRO A 135 23.21 38.49 -16.92
C PRO A 135 24.50 37.91 -16.32
N LEU A 136 24.49 37.60 -15.02
CA LEU A 136 25.56 36.80 -14.42
C LEU A 136 25.23 35.32 -14.64
N MET A 137 26.06 34.71 -15.48
CA MET A 137 26.06 33.31 -15.87
C MET A 137 26.16 32.37 -14.66
N ASP A 138 25.35 31.32 -14.69
CA ASP A 138 25.38 30.17 -13.80
C ASP A 138 26.72 29.41 -13.94
N SER A 139 27.25 28.89 -12.83
CA SER A 139 28.35 27.90 -12.78
C SER A 139 28.29 27.09 -11.49
#